data_AF-A0A9D5AEY4-F1
#
_entry.id   AF-A0A9D5AEY4-F1
#
_cell.length_a   1.000
_cell.length_b   1.000
_cell.length_c   1.000
_cell.angle_alpha   90.00
_cell.angle_beta   90.00
_cell.angle_gamma   90.00
#
_symmetry.space_group_name_H-M   'P 1'
#
loop_
_entity.id
_entity.type
_entity.pdbx_description
1 polymer ?
#
loop_
_entity_poly.entity_id
_entity_poly.type
_entity_poly.pdbx_seq_one_letter_code
_entity_poly.pdbx_strand_id
1 'polypeptide(L)'
;MRYRLGFPILMTYSQLLQPLIQNSLVVPKSLKPVPQPYSPGYDLNVQCGYHAGSEGHSTKDCNAFKAKVQQLIDNGYIAFQEGSLVVNVNLSRAKISRGVPRS
;
A
#
# COMPACT_ATOMS: atom_id res chain seq x y z
N MET A 1 8.51 -28.08 -18.04
CA MET A 1 8.31 -27.08 -16.97
C MET A 1 7.41 -25.99 -17.54
N ARG A 2 6.13 -25.95 -17.17
CA ARG A 2 5.17 -24.97 -17.73
C ARG A 2 5.26 -23.70 -16.89
N TYR A 3 5.92 -22.67 -17.41
CA TYR A 3 5.77 -21.31 -16.93
C TYR A 3 4.30 -20.89 -17.16
N ARG A 4 3.44 -21.09 -16.16
CA ARG A 4 2.15 -20.38 -16.11
C ARG A 4 2.51 -18.90 -15.97
N LEU A 5 2.38 -18.21 -17.10
CA LEU A 5 2.54 -16.77 -17.32
C LEU A 5 2.67 -15.98 -16.02
N GLY A 6 3.91 -15.65 -15.68
CA GLY A 6 4.20 -14.57 -14.76
C GLY A 6 3.65 -13.30 -15.41
N PHE A 7 2.45 -12.90 -15.00
CA PHE A 7 2.01 -11.54 -15.25
C PHE A 7 2.86 -10.65 -14.35
N PRO A 8 3.81 -9.85 -14.89
CA PRO A 8 4.40 -8.80 -14.08
C PRO A 8 3.23 -7.94 -13.58
N ILE A 9 3.28 -7.50 -12.33
CA ILE A 9 2.38 -6.45 -11.87
C ILE A 9 2.69 -5.25 -12.79
N LEU A 10 1.90 -5.06 -13.85
CA LEU A 10 2.13 -3.99 -14.84
C LEU A 10 1.95 -2.61 -14.18
N MET A 11 1.29 -2.56 -13.02
CA MET A 11 1.15 -1.37 -12.20
C MET A 11 2.30 -1.23 -11.20
N THR A 12 2.90 -0.05 -11.14
CA THR A 12 3.85 0.30 -10.10
C THR A 12 3.15 0.47 -8.76
N TYR A 13 3.86 0.24 -7.65
CA TYR A 13 3.32 0.46 -6.30
C TYR A 13 2.78 1.89 -6.08
N SER A 14 3.37 2.90 -6.72
CA SER A 14 2.82 4.27 -6.68
C SER A 14 1.45 4.37 -7.35
N GLN A 15 1.22 3.66 -8.46
CA GLN A 15 -0.07 3.60 -9.15
C GLN A 15 -1.11 2.78 -8.38
N LEU A 16 -0.69 1.80 -7.57
CA LEU A 16 -1.59 1.02 -6.72
C LEU A 16 -2.13 1.80 -5.51
N LEU A 17 -1.39 2.79 -5.02
CA LEU A 17 -1.77 3.53 -3.83
C LEU A 17 -3.13 4.22 -3.97
N GLN A 18 -3.38 4.90 -5.10
CA GLN A 18 -4.61 5.65 -5.33
C GLN A 18 -5.88 4.77 -5.31
N PRO A 19 -5.95 3.66 -6.09
CA PRO A 19 -7.07 2.72 -6.03
C PRO A 19 -7.31 2.14 -4.64
N LEU A 20 -6.25 1.82 -3.90
CA LEU A 20 -6.35 1.24 -2.56
C LEU A 20 -6.92 2.24 -1.54
N ILE A 21 -6.59 3.53 -1.67
CA ILE A 21 -7.17 4.60 -0.86
C ILE A 21 -8.64 4.80 -1.21
N GLN A 22 -8.98 4.86 -2.50
CA GLN A 22 -10.36 5.03 -2.98
C GLN A 22 -11.28 3.89 -2.49
N ASN A 23 -10.75 2.66 -2.43
CA ASN A 23 -11.48 1.49 -1.92
C ASN A 23 -11.37 1.32 -0.39
N SER A 24 -10.81 2.29 0.33
CA SER A 24 -10.62 2.26 1.79
C SER A 24 -9.87 1.02 2.31
N LEU A 25 -8.99 0.44 1.48
CA LEU A 25 -8.17 -0.73 1.84
C LEU A 25 -6.88 -0.32 2.55
N VAL A 26 -6.39 0.88 2.26
CA VAL A 26 -5.25 1.49 2.93
C VAL A 26 -5.60 2.92 3.32
N VAL A 27 -5.04 3.35 4.44
CA VAL A 27 -5.11 4.73 4.90
C VAL A 27 -3.68 5.27 4.95
N PRO A 28 -3.38 6.40 4.29
CA PRO A 28 -2.08 7.04 4.40
C PRO A 28 -1.76 7.34 5.87
N LYS A 29 -0.53 7.06 6.28
CA LYS A 29 -0.11 7.20 7.68
C LYS A 29 0.88 8.35 7.83
N SER A 30 0.60 9.31 8.69
CA SER A 30 1.58 10.31 9.07
C SER A 30 2.69 9.65 9.89
N LEU A 31 3.95 9.81 9.47
CA LEU A 31 5.10 9.41 10.28
C LEU A 31 5.60 10.58 11.10
N LYS A 32 6.26 10.28 12.21
CA LYS A 32 7.02 11.29 12.96
C LYS A 32 8.23 11.72 12.11
N PRO A 33 8.66 12.98 12.19
CA PRO A 33 9.91 13.42 11.58
C PRO A 33 11.06 12.53 12.01
N VAL A 34 11.89 12.13 11.05
CA VAL A 34 13.09 11.32 11.35
C VAL A 34 14.09 12.21 12.10
N PRO A 35 14.54 11.82 13.31
CA PRO A 35 15.53 12.58 14.04
C PRO A 35 16.88 12.51 13.32
N GLN A 36 17.62 13.62 13.33
CA GLN A 36 18.95 13.69 12.73
C GLN A 36 19.99 12.99 13.62
N PRO A 37 21.06 12.41 13.03
CA PRO A 37 21.42 12.43 11.62
C PRO A 37 20.63 11.42 10.76
N TYR A 38 20.35 11.80 9.51
CA TYR A 38 19.61 10.93 8.58
C TYR A 38 20.44 9.72 8.15
N SER A 39 19.74 8.59 7.92
CA SER A 39 20.36 7.37 7.41
C SER A 39 20.92 7.56 5.99
N PRO A 40 21.97 6.84 5.59
CA PRO A 40 22.44 6.80 4.21
C PRO A 40 21.29 6.41 3.25
N GLY A 41 21.06 7.21 2.21
CA GLY A 41 19.97 7.02 1.26
C GLY A 41 18.64 7.68 1.64
N TYR A 42 18.59 8.44 2.74
CA TYR A 42 17.47 9.33 3.05
C TYR A 42 17.51 10.57 2.15
N ASP A 43 16.54 10.69 1.25
CA ASP A 43 16.45 11.81 0.32
C ASP A 43 15.29 12.74 0.68
N LEU A 44 15.61 13.99 1.05
CA LEU A 44 14.63 15.03 1.38
C LEU A 44 13.79 15.45 0.17
N ASN A 45 14.29 15.24 -1.06
CA ASN A 45 13.56 15.60 -2.28
C ASN A 45 12.54 14.53 -2.69
N VAL A 46 12.51 13.40 -1.99
CA VAL A 46 11.68 12.25 -2.33
C VAL A 46 10.64 12.01 -1.25
N GLN A 47 9.37 12.01 -1.67
CA GLN A 47 8.23 11.86 -0.76
C GLN A 47 7.49 10.54 -0.95
N CYS A 48 7.00 9.99 0.15
CA CYS A 48 6.19 8.79 0.17
C CYS A 48 4.70 9.14 0.34
N GLY A 49 3.91 8.92 -0.71
CA GLY A 49 2.46 9.15 -0.69
C GLY A 49 1.72 8.25 0.31
N TYR A 50 2.24 7.03 0.58
CA TYR A 50 1.67 6.17 1.62
C TYR A 50 1.88 6.75 3.03
N HIS A 51 2.93 7.55 3.20
CA HIS A 51 3.24 8.23 4.46
C HIS A 51 2.84 9.71 4.47
N ALA A 52 1.74 10.06 3.80
CA ALA A 52 1.23 11.42 3.73
C ALA A 52 2.26 12.47 3.27
N GLY A 53 3.17 12.08 2.36
CA GLY A 53 4.21 12.97 1.83
C GLY A 53 5.48 13.02 2.67
N SER A 54 5.66 12.11 3.63
CA SER A 54 6.91 12.04 4.42
C SER A 54 8.12 11.85 3.50
N GLU A 55 9.16 12.61 3.78
CA GLU A 55 10.42 12.62 3.03
C GLU A 55 11.29 11.39 3.34
N GLY A 56 12.27 11.13 2.49
CA GLY A 56 13.28 10.09 2.68
C GLY A 56 13.22 8.95 1.68
N HIS A 57 12.02 8.55 1.23
CA HIS A 57 11.83 7.46 0.27
C HIS A 57 10.58 7.64 -0.59
N SER A 58 10.57 7.04 -1.78
CA SER A 58 9.40 7.05 -2.67
C SER A 58 8.35 6.02 -2.25
N THR A 59 7.09 6.21 -2.64
CA THR A 59 6.03 5.18 -2.47
C THR A 59 6.42 3.82 -3.08
N LYS A 60 7.13 3.82 -4.22
CA LYS A 60 7.61 2.59 -4.87
C LYS A 60 8.61 1.79 -4.02
N ASP A 61 9.35 2.46 -3.15
CA ASP A 61 10.38 1.87 -2.29
C ASP A 61 9.92 1.76 -0.84
N CYS A 62 8.67 2.11 -0.56
CA CYS A 62 8.09 2.04 0.76
C CYS A 62 7.84 0.58 1.17
N ASN A 63 8.73 0.05 2.01
CA ASN A 63 8.62 -1.32 2.51
C ASN A 63 7.31 -1.54 3.29
N ALA A 64 6.85 -0.54 4.06
CA ALA A 64 5.59 -0.61 4.78
C ALA A 64 4.39 -0.75 3.82
N PHE A 65 4.41 -0.01 2.70
CA PHE A 65 3.38 -0.11 1.69
C PHE A 65 3.41 -1.47 0.98
N LYS A 66 4.60 -1.95 0.56
CA LYS A 66 4.77 -3.29 -0.05
C LYS A 66 4.23 -4.39 0.87
N ALA A 67 4.59 -4.36 2.15
CA ALA A 67 4.09 -5.30 3.14
C ALA A 67 2.55 -5.22 3.28
N LYS A 68 1.98 -4.00 3.25
CA LYS A 68 0.53 -3.83 3.32
C LYS A 68 -0.19 -4.38 2.08
N VAL A 69 0.36 -4.16 0.88
CA VAL A 69 -0.16 -4.75 -0.36
C VAL A 69 -0.13 -6.27 -0.27
N GLN A 70 0.97 -6.87 0.19
CA GLN A 70 1.06 -8.31 0.37
C GLN A 70 0.00 -8.83 1.35
N GLN A 71 -0.20 -8.17 2.49
CA GLN A 71 -1.28 -8.53 3.42
C GLN A 71 -2.67 -8.45 2.79
N LEU A 72 -2.91 -7.53 1.86
CA LEU A 72 -4.20 -7.44 1.18
C LEU A 72 -4.39 -8.60 0.18
N ILE A 73 -3.32 -9.05 -0.47
CA ILE A 73 -3.32 -10.24 -1.34
C ILE A 73 -3.57 -11.49 -0.50
N ASP A 74 -2.81 -11.67 0.59
CA ASP A 74 -2.89 -12.85 1.45
C ASP A 74 -4.28 -13.02 2.07
N ASN A 75 -4.95 -11.91 2.40
CA ASN A 75 -6.32 -11.90 2.90
C ASN A 75 -7.39 -11.94 1.79
N GLY A 76 -6.99 -11.93 0.51
CA GLY A 76 -7.89 -11.95 -0.64
C GLY A 76 -8.68 -10.67 -0.86
N TYR A 77 -8.32 -9.54 -0.25
CA TYR A 77 -8.96 -8.24 -0.51
C TYR A 77 -8.64 -7.70 -1.90
N ILE A 78 -7.45 -8.02 -2.41
CA ILE A 78 -7.02 -7.66 -3.76
C ILE A 78 -6.39 -8.87 -4.45
N ALA A 79 -6.51 -8.93 -5.77
CA ALA A 79 -5.83 -9.90 -6.61
C ALA A 79 -5.29 -9.21 -7.86
N PHE A 80 -4.25 -9.78 -8.45
CA PHE A 80 -3.72 -9.31 -9.73
C PHE A 80 -4.08 -10.33 -10.81
N GLN A 81 -4.97 -9.97 -11.73
CA GLN A 81 -5.36 -10.81 -12.87
C GLN A 81 -5.00 -10.10 -14.16
N GLU A 82 -4.24 -10.76 -15.04
CA GLU A 82 -3.78 -10.20 -16.33
C GLU A 82 -3.11 -8.81 -16.21
N GLY A 83 -2.42 -8.55 -15.10
CA GLY A 83 -1.76 -7.26 -14.84
C GLY A 83 -2.69 -6.14 -14.37
N SER A 84 -3.98 -6.42 -14.15
CA SER A 84 -4.96 -5.51 -13.56
C SER A 84 -5.20 -5.80 -12.08
N LEU A 85 -5.38 -4.73 -11.29
CA LEU A 85 -5.80 -4.80 -9.90
C LEU A 85 -7.29 -5.13 -9.82
N VAL A 86 -7.62 -6.28 -9.26
CA VAL A 86 -8.98 -6.68 -8.92
C VAL A 86 -9.19 -6.45 -7.42
N VAL A 87 -10.16 -5.62 -7.06
CA VAL A 87 -10.52 -5.34 -5.67
C VAL A 87 -11.76 -6.13 -5.28
N ASN A 88 -11.66 -6.98 -4.27
CA ASN A 88 -12.76 -7.79 -3.77
C ASN A 88 -13.57 -7.02 -2.72
N VAL A 89 -14.49 -6.18 -3.20
CA VAL A 89 -15.31 -5.26 -2.39
C VAL A 89 -16.21 -5.95 -1.34
N ASN A 90 -16.57 -7.22 -1.54
CA ASN A 90 -17.37 -7.99 -0.60
C ASN A 90 -16.61 -8.32 0.71
N LEU A 91 -15.30 -8.55 0.61
CA LEU A 91 -14.45 -8.82 1.78
C LEU A 91 -14.11 -7.53 2.51
N SER A 92 -13.84 -6.43 1.78
CA SER A 92 -13.44 -5.15 2.38
C SER A 92 -14.56 -4.50 3.20
N ARG A 93 -15.83 -4.71 2.84
CA ARG A 93 -16.99 -4.16 3.56
C ARG A 93 -17.32 -4.91 4.86
N ALA A 94 -16.91 -6.18 4.98
CA ALA A 94 -17.24 -7.05 6.12
C ALA A 94 -16.53 -6.66 7.45
N LYS A 95 -15.67 -5.64 7.46
CA LYS A 95 -14.93 -5.18 8.66
C LYS A 95 -15.28 -3.76 9.13
N ILE A 96 -16.18 -3.02 8.45
CA ILE A 96 -16.62 -1.66 8.88
C ILE A 96 -17.77 -1.75 9.89
N SER A 97 -17.77 -2.76 10.75
CA SER A 97 -18.68 -2.86 11.88
C SER A 97 -17.95 -3.47 13.07
N ARG A 98 -17.28 -2.60 13.83
CA ARG A 98 -17.35 -2.51 15.30
C ARG A 98 -16.21 -1.65 15.85
N GLY A 99 -16.58 -0.57 16.52
CA GLY A 99 -15.64 0.27 17.27
C GLY A 99 -16.17 1.65 17.67
N VAL A 100 -17.45 1.79 18.05
CA VAL A 100 -17.88 2.93 18.86
C VAL A 100 -17.65 2.54 20.32
N PRO A 101 -16.70 3.14 21.06
CA PRO A 101 -16.72 3.03 22.50
C PRO A 101 -17.84 3.94 23.02
N ARG A 102 -18.88 3.34 23.60
CA ARG A 102 -19.73 4.02 24.58
C ARG A 102 -18.97 4.00 25.90
N SER A 103 -18.59 5.16 26.40
CA SER A 103 -18.52 5.50 27.84
C SER A 103 -18.55 7.01 27.94
#